data_AF-A0A1V6FKR4-F1
#
_entry.id   AF-A0A1V6FKR4-F1
#
_cell.length_a   1.000
_cell.length_b   1.000
_cell.length_c   1.000
_cell.angle_alpha   90.00
_cell.angle_beta   90.00
_cell.angle_gamma   90.00
#
_symmetry.space_group_name_H-M   'P 1'
#
loop_
_entity.id
_entity.type
_entity.pdbx_description
1 polymer ?
#
loop_
_entity_poly.entity_id
_entity_poly.type
_entity_poly.pdbx_seq_one_letter_code
_entity_poly.pdbx_strand_id
1 'polypeptide(L)'
;MRRTVALAGVLTITGGTLMAVLAMVGSTSAWYGPWAIVGPFYLFMLGHGAHQPCGQSGAIGPFPQAAGTASALNGFLMMVAAFAMGGWLGAHMDGTVFPMVYGIWFWSVLITLSAWTLVQRHGHTPRH
;
A
#
# COMPACT_ATOMS: atom_id res chain seq x y z
N MET A 1 8.67 11.42 10.34
CA MET A 1 7.53 10.55 10.01
C MET A 1 6.61 11.15 8.94
N ARG A 2 5.91 12.28 9.17
CA ARG A 2 4.99 12.89 8.20
C ARG A 2 5.54 13.14 6.79
N ARG A 3 6.72 13.75 6.69
CA ARG A 3 7.39 14.02 5.40
C ARG A 3 7.81 12.72 4.70
N THR A 4 8.36 11.76 5.44
CA THR A 4 8.72 10.43 4.94
C THR A 4 7.53 9.70 4.38
N VAL A 5 6.40 9.67 5.10
CA VAL A 5 5.16 9.02 4.68
C VAL A 5 4.54 9.73 3.47
N ALA A 6 4.62 11.06 3.39
CA ALA A 6 4.15 11.79 2.21
C ALA A 6 4.96 11.49 0.95
N LEU A 7 6.30 11.40 1.07
CA LEU A 7 7.19 11.03 -0.05
C LEU A 7 7.00 9.55 -0.45
N ALA A 8 6.83 8.66 0.53
CA ALA A 8 6.49 7.27 0.28
C ALA A 8 5.17 7.13 -0.51
N GLY A 9 4.17 7.99 -0.21
CA GLY A 9 2.92 8.06 -0.95
C GLY A 9 3.11 8.38 -2.43
N VAL A 10 4.05 9.27 -2.78
CA VAL A 10 4.40 9.56 -4.19
C VAL A 10 4.92 8.30 -4.87
N LEU A 11 5.83 7.56 -4.23
CA LEU A 11 6.40 6.33 -4.80
C LEU A 11 5.31 5.25 -4.98
N THR A 12 4.44 5.09 -3.99
CA THR A 12 3.34 4.12 -4.02
C THR A 12 2.35 4.42 -5.14
N ILE A 13 1.84 5.64 -5.26
CA ILE A 13 0.89 5.97 -6.33
C ILE A 13 1.55 5.93 -7.71
N THR A 14 2.82 6.34 -7.82
CA THR A 14 3.56 6.29 -9.09
C THR A 14 3.75 4.85 -9.55
N GLY A 15 4.22 3.97 -8.66
CA GLY A 15 4.39 2.55 -8.98
C GLY A 15 3.07 1.87 -9.36
N GLY A 16 2.02 2.07 -8.56
CA GLY A 16 0.69 1.51 -8.83
C GLY A 16 0.08 2.00 -10.14
N THR A 17 0.14 3.31 -10.40
CA THR A 17 -0.43 3.91 -11.62
C THR A 17 0.37 3.51 -12.86
N LEU A 18 1.71 3.53 -12.79
CA LEU A 18 2.56 3.12 -13.89
C LEU A 18 2.33 1.65 -14.25
N MET A 19 2.20 0.77 -13.26
CA MET A 19 1.88 -0.65 -13.48
C MET A 19 0.52 -0.82 -14.18
N ALA A 20 -0.51 -0.09 -13.71
CA ALA A 20 -1.84 -0.12 -14.32
C ALA A 20 -1.83 0.34 -15.77
N VAL A 21 -1.19 1.48 -16.05
CA VAL A 21 -1.09 2.03 -17.40
C VAL A 21 -0.32 1.11 -18.34
N LEU A 22 0.82 0.57 -17.90
CA LEU A 22 1.61 -0.34 -18.72
C LEU A 22 0.87 -1.66 -19.01
N ALA A 23 0.12 -2.19 -18.05
CA ALA A 23 -0.71 -3.38 -18.28
C ALA A 23 -1.86 -3.11 -19.25
N MET A 24 -2.56 -1.98 -19.10
CA MET A 24 -3.68 -1.61 -19.96
C MET A 24 -3.25 -1.37 -21.42
N VAL A 25 -2.15 -0.65 -21.64
CA VAL A 25 -1.66 -0.30 -22.98
C VAL A 25 -0.81 -1.42 -23.59
N GLY A 26 -0.07 -2.15 -22.76
CA GLY A 26 0.89 -3.14 -23.21
C GLY A 26 0.34 -4.54 -23.41
N SER A 27 -0.75 -4.94 -22.74
CA SER A 27 -1.19 -6.35 -22.69
C SER A 27 -1.36 -7.05 -24.05
N THR A 28 -1.61 -6.31 -25.14
CA THR A 28 -1.76 -6.83 -26.50
C THR A 28 -0.55 -6.54 -27.42
N SER A 29 0.47 -5.84 -26.92
CA SER A 29 1.63 -5.40 -27.67
C SER A 29 2.83 -6.34 -27.55
N ALA A 30 3.60 -6.49 -28.62
CA ALA A 30 4.79 -7.36 -28.66
C ALA A 30 5.93 -6.94 -27.71
N TRP A 31 5.96 -5.67 -27.26
CA TRP A 31 6.96 -5.18 -26.31
C TRP A 31 6.66 -5.55 -24.85
N TYR A 32 5.42 -5.99 -24.57
CA TYR A 32 4.96 -6.23 -23.22
C TYR A 32 5.53 -7.54 -22.68
N GLY A 33 6.16 -7.44 -21.51
CA GLY A 33 6.78 -8.56 -20.83
C GLY A 33 6.89 -8.31 -19.33
N PRO A 34 7.51 -9.23 -18.58
CA PRO A 34 7.56 -9.18 -17.11
C PRO A 34 8.09 -7.85 -16.54
N TRP A 35 9.00 -7.19 -17.26
CA TRP A 35 9.58 -5.91 -16.86
C TRP A 35 8.52 -4.80 -16.67
N ALA A 36 7.45 -4.82 -17.47
CA ALA A 36 6.38 -3.82 -17.46
C ALA A 36 5.52 -3.89 -16.18
N ILE A 37 5.58 -5.02 -15.47
CA ILE A 37 4.95 -5.22 -14.16
C ILE A 37 5.99 -5.07 -13.04
N VAL A 38 7.12 -5.77 -13.14
CA VAL A 38 8.13 -5.85 -12.09
C VAL A 38 8.80 -4.49 -11.81
N GLY A 39 9.12 -3.71 -12.86
CA GLY A 39 9.74 -2.40 -12.70
C GLY A 39 8.89 -1.44 -11.87
N PRO A 40 7.62 -1.19 -12.25
CA PRO A 40 6.69 -0.40 -11.45
C PRO A 40 6.41 -1.00 -10.06
N PHE A 41 6.36 -2.32 -9.94
CA PHE A 41 6.14 -3.00 -8.67
C PHE A 41 7.26 -2.72 -7.66
N TYR A 42 8.52 -2.60 -8.10
CA TYR A 42 9.61 -2.19 -7.21
C TYR A 42 9.42 -0.78 -6.66
N LEU A 43 8.96 0.18 -7.47
CA LEU A 43 8.63 1.53 -6.99
C LEU A 43 7.52 1.48 -5.93
N PHE A 44 6.47 0.69 -6.19
CA PHE A 44 5.41 0.45 -5.21
C PHE A 44 5.95 -0.16 -3.91
N MET A 45 6.80 -1.19 -4.00
CA MET A 45 7.40 -1.86 -2.83
C MET A 45 8.22 -0.91 -1.97
N LEU A 46 8.96 0.04 -2.57
CA LEU A 46 9.73 1.03 -1.81
C LEU A 46 8.81 1.95 -0.99
N GLY A 47 7.75 2.47 -1.61
CA GLY A 47 6.76 3.29 -0.90
C GLY A 47 6.02 2.49 0.17
N HIS A 48 5.50 1.32 -0.19
CA HIS A 48 4.80 0.41 0.71
C HIS A 48 5.67 0.01 1.92
N GLY A 49 6.94 -0.31 1.68
CA GLY A 49 7.92 -0.67 2.69
C GLY A 49 8.23 0.46 3.67
N ALA A 50 8.08 1.73 3.28
CA ALA A 50 8.18 2.86 4.21
C ALA A 50 6.87 3.07 4.99
N HIS A 51 5.71 2.84 4.36
CA HIS A 51 4.40 2.94 5.02
C HIS A 51 4.22 1.92 6.15
N GLN A 52 4.70 0.69 5.96
CA GLN A 52 4.51 -0.42 6.89
C GLN A 52 5.10 -0.17 8.30
N PRO A 53 6.40 0.17 8.48
CA PRO A 53 6.97 0.49 9.78
C PRO A 53 6.42 1.80 10.35
N CYS A 54 6.22 2.83 9.53
CA CYS A 54 5.64 4.10 9.99
C CYS A 54 4.21 3.91 10.52
N GLY A 55 3.41 3.09 9.84
CA GLY A 55 2.05 2.77 10.24
C GLY A 55 1.99 1.96 11.53
N GLN A 56 2.83 0.92 11.66
CA GLN A 56 2.89 0.10 12.87
C GLN A 56 3.32 0.90 14.10
N SER A 57 4.40 1.68 13.99
CA SER A 57 4.82 2.55 15.10
C SER A 57 3.78 3.63 15.41
N GLY A 58 3.12 4.17 14.37
CA GLY A 58 2.06 5.18 14.52
C GLY A 58 0.77 4.67 15.16
N ALA A 59 0.43 3.40 14.97
CA ALA A 59 -0.77 2.79 15.57
C ALA A 59 -0.62 2.54 17.08
N ILE A 60 0.61 2.30 17.53
CA ILE A 60 0.90 1.93 18.93
C ILE A 60 1.35 3.16 19.74
N GLY A 61 2.16 4.04 19.15
CA GLY A 61 2.80 5.18 19.84
C GLY A 61 1.85 6.07 20.67
N PRO A 62 0.64 6.42 20.18
CA PRO A 62 -0.31 7.23 20.95
C PRO A 62 -0.93 6.55 22.18
N PHE A 63 -0.77 5.23 22.35
CA PHE A 63 -1.44 4.44 23.40
C PHE A 63 -0.44 3.70 24.31
N PRO A 64 0.48 4.39 25.00
CA PRO A 64 1.54 3.73 25.78
C PRO A 64 1.02 2.84 26.91
N GLN A 65 -0.07 3.24 27.58
CA GLN A 65 -0.70 2.46 28.65
C GLN A 65 -1.50 1.25 28.15
N ALA A 66 -1.83 1.20 26.85
CA ALA A 66 -2.59 0.13 26.21
C ALA A 66 -1.83 -0.48 25.02
N ALA A 67 -0.49 -0.40 25.01
CA ALA A 67 0.34 -0.74 23.86
C ALA A 67 0.16 -2.20 23.40
N GLY A 68 -0.03 -3.13 24.34
CA GLY A 68 -0.28 -4.54 24.04
C GLY A 68 -1.59 -4.74 23.26
N THR A 69 -2.69 -4.13 23.73
CA THR A 69 -3.99 -4.19 23.05
C THR A 69 -3.96 -3.46 21.71
N ALA A 70 -3.31 -2.30 21.63
CA ALA A 70 -3.17 -1.55 20.38
C ALA A 70 -2.38 -2.34 19.32
N SER A 71 -1.29 -3.00 19.71
CA SER A 71 -0.50 -3.90 18.85
C SER A 71 -1.33 -5.10 18.37
N ALA A 72 -2.04 -5.76 19.29
CA ALA A 72 -2.89 -6.91 18.96
C ALA A 72 -4.00 -6.53 17.98
N LEU A 73 -4.69 -5.40 18.20
CA LEU A 73 -5.71 -4.90 17.30
C LEU A 73 -5.14 -4.55 15.92
N ASN A 74 -3.98 -3.91 15.87
CA ASN A 74 -3.30 -3.61 14.61
C ASN A 74 -2.96 -4.89 13.81
N GLY A 75 -2.42 -5.91 14.48
CA GLY A 75 -2.15 -7.21 13.86
C GLY A 75 -3.41 -7.93 13.39
N PHE A 76 -4.47 -7.92 14.20
CA PHE A 76 -5.77 -8.49 13.85
C PHE A 76 -6.37 -7.82 12.60
N LEU A 77 -6.41 -6.48 12.57
CA LEU A 77 -6.92 -5.74 11.41
C LEU A 77 -6.08 -5.97 10.15
N MET A 78 -4.76 -6.08 10.28
CA MET A 78 -3.88 -6.45 9.17
C MET A 78 -4.23 -7.83 8.61
N MET A 79 -4.45 -8.82 9.47
CA MET A 79 -4.85 -10.16 9.02
C MET A 79 -6.25 -10.16 8.39
N VAL A 80 -7.22 -9.45 8.95
CA VAL A 80 -8.56 -9.30 8.35
C VAL A 80 -8.44 -8.74 6.92
N ALA A 81 -7.67 -7.67 6.74
CA ALA A 81 -7.44 -7.08 5.42
C ALA A 81 -6.73 -8.07 4.47
N ALA A 82 -5.72 -8.80 4.96
CA ALA A 82 -4.99 -9.79 4.18
C ALA A 82 -5.89 -10.96 3.72
N PHE A 83 -6.73 -11.50 4.61
CA PHE A 83 -7.67 -12.56 4.27
C PHE A 83 -8.75 -12.08 3.30
N ALA A 84 -9.32 -10.88 3.54
CA ALA A 84 -10.33 -10.32 2.65
C ALA A 84 -9.78 -10.13 1.23
N MET A 85 -8.59 -9.54 1.10
CA MET A 85 -7.96 -9.34 -0.20
C MET A 85 -7.45 -10.64 -0.83
N GLY A 86 -6.88 -11.56 -0.06
CA GLY A 86 -6.45 -12.86 -0.54
C GLY A 86 -7.61 -13.71 -1.06
N GLY A 87 -8.73 -13.72 -0.33
CA GLY A 87 -9.97 -14.39 -0.74
C GLY A 87 -10.58 -13.73 -1.97
N TRP A 88 -10.67 -12.40 -2.01
CA TRP A 88 -11.16 -11.67 -3.18
C TRP A 88 -10.29 -11.94 -4.42
N LEU A 89 -8.97 -11.82 -4.29
CA LEU A 89 -8.05 -12.04 -5.39
C LEU A 89 -8.12 -13.49 -5.87
N GLY A 90 -8.08 -14.46 -4.96
CA GLY A 90 -8.18 -15.88 -5.31
C GLY A 90 -9.48 -16.24 -6.06
N ALA A 91 -10.60 -15.62 -5.71
CA ALA A 91 -11.87 -15.83 -6.40
C ALA A 91 -11.96 -15.12 -7.78
N HIS A 92 -11.15 -14.08 -8.02
CA HIS A 92 -11.16 -13.28 -9.24
C HIS A 92 -9.95 -13.54 -10.15
N MET A 93 -9.07 -14.49 -9.80
CA MET A 93 -7.98 -14.90 -10.68
C MET A 93 -8.55 -15.59 -11.93
N ASP A 94 -8.44 -14.90 -13.07
CA ASP A 94 -8.97 -15.31 -14.36
C ASP A 94 -7.87 -15.72 -15.37
N GLY A 95 -6.63 -15.87 -14.88
CA GLY A 95 -5.45 -16.14 -15.70
C GLY A 95 -4.81 -14.89 -16.31
N THR A 96 -5.37 -13.70 -16.07
CA THR A 96 -4.79 -12.41 -16.48
C THR A 96 -4.06 -11.72 -15.33
N VAL A 97 -3.32 -10.66 -15.65
CA VAL A 97 -2.65 -9.80 -14.64
C VAL A 97 -3.58 -8.75 -14.04
N PHE A 98 -4.75 -8.51 -14.64
CA PHE A 98 -5.59 -7.36 -14.32
C PHE A 98 -6.17 -7.37 -12.90
N PRO A 99 -6.66 -8.50 -12.34
CA PRO A 99 -7.13 -8.54 -10.96
C PRO A 99 -6.06 -8.07 -9.96
N MET A 100 -4.81 -8.50 -10.16
CA MET A 100 -3.67 -8.10 -9.34
C MET A 100 -3.33 -6.62 -9.54
N VAL A 101 -3.21 -6.17 -10.79
CA VAL A 101 -2.81 -4.80 -11.13
C VAL A 101 -3.82 -3.78 -10.62
N TYR A 102 -5.11 -4.02 -10.82
CA TYR A 102 -6.16 -3.13 -10.31
C TYR A 102 -6.26 -3.16 -8.78
N GLY A 103 -6.07 -4.33 -8.16
CA GLY A 103 -5.99 -4.43 -6.70
C GLY A 103 -4.87 -3.56 -6.14
N ILE A 104 -3.65 -3.69 -6.67
CA ILE A 104 -2.50 -2.88 -6.23
C ILE A 104 -2.75 -1.39 -6.49
N TRP A 105 -3.31 -1.03 -7.64
CA TRP A 105 -3.61 0.37 -7.95
C TRP A 105 -4.63 0.98 -6.99
N PHE A 106 -5.73 0.27 -6.72
CA PHE A 106 -6.75 0.67 -5.75
C PHE A 106 -6.15 0.90 -4.36
N TRP A 107 -5.39 -0.05 -3.84
CA TRP A 107 -4.73 0.09 -2.53
C TRP A 107 -3.67 1.19 -2.52
N SER A 108 -2.97 1.41 -3.63
CA SER A 108 -2.01 2.51 -3.77
C SER A 108 -2.69 3.87 -3.63
N VAL A 109 -3.88 4.04 -4.20
CA VAL A 109 -4.69 5.24 -4.03
C VAL A 109 -5.07 5.43 -2.56
N LEU A 110 -5.61 4.39 -1.91
CA LEU A 110 -6.01 4.48 -0.49
C LEU A 110 -4.85 4.80 0.46
N ILE A 111 -3.69 4.16 0.26
CA ILE A 111 -2.47 4.41 1.04
C ILE A 111 -2.02 5.86 0.85
N THR A 112 -1.98 6.33 -0.39
CA THR A 112 -1.52 7.68 -0.73
C THR A 112 -2.46 8.75 -0.18
N LEU A 113 -3.78 8.55 -0.30
CA LEU A 113 -4.78 9.43 0.31
C LEU A 113 -4.61 9.49 1.83
N SER A 114 -4.42 8.35 2.48
CA SER A 114 -4.18 8.28 3.92
C SER A 114 -2.88 8.99 4.32
N ALA A 115 -1.82 8.83 3.54
CA ALA A 115 -0.51 9.45 3.75
C ALA A 115 -0.53 10.98 3.64
N TRP A 116 -1.32 11.54 2.72
CA TRP A 116 -1.43 12.99 2.51
C TRP A 116 -2.53 13.66 3.33
N THR A 117 -3.53 12.91 3.80
CA THR A 117 -4.63 13.47 4.59
C THR A 117 -4.56 13.05 6.05
N LEU A 118 -4.86 11.78 6.35
CA LEU A 118 -5.01 11.27 7.72
C LEU A 118 -3.72 11.38 8.53
N VAL A 119 -2.57 11.00 7.95
CA VAL A 119 -1.27 11.10 8.62
C VAL A 119 -0.87 12.56 8.82
N GLN A 120 -1.22 13.45 7.89
CA GLN A 120 -0.97 14.89 8.03
C GLN A 120 -1.95 15.57 9.00
N ARG A 121 -3.06 14.94 9.38
CA ARG A 121 -3.94 15.48 10.41
C ARG A 121 -3.56 14.92 11.79
N HIS A 122 -3.46 13.61 11.91
CA HIS A 122 -3.38 12.91 13.19
C HIS A 122 -1.97 12.47 13.59
N GLY A 123 -0.99 12.46 12.68
CA GLY A 123 0.38 12.01 12.98
C GLY A 123 1.22 13.01 13.79
N HIS A 124 0.61 13.84 14.64
CA HIS A 124 1.34 14.71 15.55
C HIS A 124 1.87 13.86 16.71
N THR A 125 3.18 13.72 16.81
CA THR A 125 3.80 13.14 18.00
C THR A 125 3.87 14.25 19.06
N PRO A 126 3.26 14.10 20.26
CA PRO A 126 3.47 15.03 21.36
C PRO A 126 4.98 15.15 21.61
N ARG A 127 5.48 16.38 21.76
CA ARG A 127 6.87 16.59 22.20
C ARG A 127 6.98 16.05 23.62
N HIS A 128 7.81 15.02 23.79
CA HIS A 128 8.33 14.62 25.09
C HIS A 128 9.37 15.65 25.57
#